data_AF-A0A838TMI7-F1
#
_entry.id   AF-A0A838TMI7-F1
#
_cell.length_a   1.000
_cell.length_b   1.000
_cell.length_c   1.000
_cell.angle_alpha   90.00
_cell.angle_beta   90.00
_cell.angle_gamma   90.00
#
_symmetry.space_group_name_H-M   'P 1'
#
loop_
_entity.id
_entity.type
_entity.pdbx_description
1 polymer ?
#
loop_
_entity_poly.entity_id
_entity_poly.type
_entity_poly.pdbx_seq_one_letter_code
_entity_poly.pdbx_strand_id
1 'polypeptide(L)'
;MRLKGLVWFFAIVLILISIYQLSFTWVVNSHESAMKTKSERQVKISNPAAKGDEKEDLVKARFLRLLDSTKDTKIYPGLGTTYQKSKENELNLGLDLQGGMSVTMDVSLQGLIKSLSNNPKDPQLINALNEATRLKVNSDADYISLFRDAFKKQNPAANLASIFAGAGKNIKVTDSDDKVTGEIRAIAKGAINQTYKILLKRIDKFGVAQPNINLDENKGIITVELAGVQDAERVRKLLQSSANLQFWEVYNIGEIGKNIEEADKALQNYLNGVSPDTTKKVIDTSKNIKDTSKSILAKNDKPLINAVRFIGPQQDKSGKQMYSSAIASLELKDTAKANEYLNLEVVKNNFPANLKFLYGIEEKDAKSAKKYVSLYAIKTIQGSDKAKLEGDGVEEASQQYDERSRPSVKMQMTPSGSRTWAKLTTDNTNKPIAIVLDDVVYSAPNVNGPIEGGS
;
A
#
# COMPACT_ATOMS: atom_id res chain seq x y z
N MET A 1 -6.29 2.84 -65.21
CA MET A 1 -5.23 3.68 -64.58
C MET A 1 -5.66 4.44 -63.32
N ARG A 2 -6.96 4.62 -63.01
CA ARG A 2 -7.43 5.41 -61.85
C ARG A 2 -7.17 4.77 -60.46
N LEU A 3 -7.09 3.45 -60.34
CA LEU A 3 -6.76 2.81 -59.05
C LEU A 3 -5.27 2.93 -58.65
N LYS A 4 -4.35 3.14 -59.60
CA LYS A 4 -2.90 3.22 -59.30
C LYS A 4 -2.54 4.48 -58.49
N GLY A 5 -3.19 5.62 -58.77
CA GLY A 5 -2.98 6.86 -58.03
C GLY A 5 -3.52 6.80 -56.59
N LEU A 6 -4.66 6.14 -56.39
CA LEU A 6 -5.25 5.92 -55.07
C LEU A 6 -4.34 5.02 -54.20
N VAL A 7 -3.83 3.93 -54.76
CA VAL A 7 -2.91 3.02 -54.06
C VAL A 7 -1.61 3.73 -53.67
N TRP A 8 -1.05 4.56 -54.56
CA TRP A 8 0.17 5.31 -54.26
C TRP A 8 -0.05 6.38 -53.19
N PHE A 9 -1.20 7.06 -53.21
CA PHE A 9 -1.59 7.99 -52.14
C PHE A 9 -1.68 7.29 -50.77
N PHE A 10 -2.42 6.18 -50.67
CA PHE A 10 -2.51 5.42 -49.42
C PHE A 10 -1.16 4.86 -48.96
N ALA A 11 -0.32 4.41 -49.89
CA ALA A 11 1.03 3.94 -49.56
C ALA A 11 1.89 5.07 -48.97
N ILE A 12 1.87 6.27 -49.56
CA ILE A 12 2.60 7.43 -49.02
C ILE A 12 2.08 7.83 -47.64
N VAL A 13 0.76 7.90 -47.48
CA VAL A 13 0.15 8.21 -46.19
C VAL A 13 0.54 7.18 -45.12
N LEU A 14 0.52 5.89 -45.47
CA LEU A 14 0.93 4.82 -44.56
C LEU A 14 2.42 4.93 -44.20
N ILE A 15 3.29 5.20 -45.17
CA ILE A 15 4.73 5.44 -44.92
C ILE A 15 4.93 6.62 -43.98
N LEU A 16 4.22 7.74 -44.19
CA LEU A 16 4.30 8.91 -43.30
C LEU A 16 3.83 8.58 -41.88
N ILE A 17 2.74 7.82 -41.73
CA ILE A 17 2.25 7.35 -40.43
C ILE A 17 3.27 6.43 -39.76
N SER A 18 3.89 5.51 -40.52
CA SER A 18 4.93 4.62 -39.99
C SER A 18 6.17 5.39 -39.54
N ILE A 19 6.63 6.37 -40.32
CA ILE A 19 7.75 7.24 -39.94
C ILE A 19 7.41 8.03 -38.67
N TYR A 20 6.19 8.56 -38.58
CA TYR A 20 5.71 9.26 -37.40
C TYR A 20 5.70 8.34 -36.16
N GLN A 21 5.20 7.11 -36.26
CA GLN A 21 5.24 6.16 -35.13
C GLN A 21 6.67 5.79 -34.73
N LEU A 22 7.55 5.50 -35.70
CA LEU A 22 8.96 5.18 -35.45
C LEU A 22 9.74 6.33 -34.82
N SER A 23 9.33 7.58 -35.09
CA SER A 23 9.99 8.76 -34.53
C SER A 23 9.91 8.80 -33.00
N PHE A 24 8.84 8.28 -32.38
CA PHE A 24 8.72 8.20 -30.93
C PHE A 24 9.77 7.26 -30.33
N THR A 25 9.95 6.07 -30.91
CA THR A 25 11.00 5.12 -30.50
C THR A 25 12.40 5.75 -30.56
N TRP A 26 12.69 6.51 -31.61
CA TRP A 26 13.98 7.18 -31.75
C TRP A 26 14.21 8.24 -30.67
N VAL A 27 13.21 9.10 -30.43
CA VAL A 27 13.28 10.18 -29.43
C VAL A 27 13.40 9.60 -28.00
N VAL A 28 12.62 8.57 -27.68
CA VAL A 28 12.68 7.87 -26.39
C VAL A 28 14.06 7.26 -26.15
N ASN A 29 14.58 6.50 -27.11
CA ASN A 29 15.90 5.86 -27.01
C ASN A 29 17.03 6.90 -26.87
N SER A 30 16.91 8.04 -27.56
CA SER A 30 17.86 9.15 -27.43
C SER A 30 17.87 9.72 -26.01
N HIS A 31 16.68 10.00 -25.45
CA HIS A 31 16.55 10.52 -24.09
C HIS A 31 17.07 9.54 -23.03
N GLU A 32 16.68 8.27 -23.12
CA GLU A 32 17.15 7.23 -22.22
C GLU A 32 18.67 7.04 -22.29
N SER A 33 19.27 7.04 -23.48
CA SER A 33 20.72 6.97 -23.65
C SER A 33 21.44 8.16 -23.01
N ALA A 34 20.88 9.36 -23.12
CA ALA A 34 21.40 10.55 -22.46
C ALA A 34 21.31 10.45 -20.93
N MET A 35 20.22 9.92 -20.39
CA MET A 35 20.06 9.70 -18.94
C MET A 35 21.00 8.62 -18.42
N LYS A 36 21.20 7.53 -19.16
CA LYS A 36 22.17 6.48 -18.80
C LYS A 36 23.58 7.04 -18.70
N THR A 37 23.99 7.81 -19.70
CA THR A 37 25.30 8.50 -19.70
C THR A 37 25.46 9.43 -18.50
N LYS A 38 24.41 10.19 -18.14
CA LYS A 38 24.42 11.05 -16.94
C LYS A 38 24.56 10.23 -15.66
N SER A 39 23.87 9.10 -15.55
CA SER A 39 23.96 8.19 -14.40
C SER A 39 25.35 7.62 -14.21
N GLU A 40 25.97 7.13 -15.28
CA GLU A 40 27.33 6.59 -15.25
C GLU A 40 28.35 7.63 -14.78
N ARG A 41 28.25 8.87 -15.31
CA ARG A 41 29.10 9.98 -14.86
C ARG A 41 28.89 10.30 -13.39
N GLN A 42 27.63 10.37 -12.95
CA GLN A 42 27.31 10.72 -11.56
C GLN A 42 27.77 9.64 -10.59
N VAL A 43 27.57 8.35 -10.89
CA VAL A 43 28.03 7.24 -10.04
C VAL A 43 29.55 7.17 -10.00
N LYS A 44 30.24 7.41 -11.12
CA LYS A 44 31.71 7.48 -11.15
C LYS A 44 32.25 8.57 -10.22
N ILE A 45 31.54 9.70 -10.10
CA ILE A 45 31.92 10.82 -9.22
C ILE A 45 31.57 10.51 -7.76
N SER A 46 30.37 10.00 -7.49
CA SER A 46 29.88 9.81 -6.12
C SER A 46 30.37 8.52 -5.45
N ASN A 47 30.70 7.49 -6.23
CA ASN A 47 31.15 6.18 -5.76
C ASN A 47 32.36 5.70 -6.58
N PRO A 48 33.53 6.38 -6.49
CA PRO A 48 34.68 6.10 -7.33
C PRO A 48 35.31 4.71 -7.09
N ALA A 49 35.04 4.09 -5.94
CA ALA A 49 35.56 2.77 -5.57
C ALA A 49 34.68 1.59 -6.04
N ALA A 50 33.43 1.83 -6.43
CA ALA A 50 32.50 0.77 -6.84
C ALA A 50 32.97 0.12 -8.16
N LYS A 51 32.96 -1.21 -8.21
CA LYS A 51 33.39 -2.03 -9.37
C LYS A 51 32.42 -3.19 -9.61
N GLY A 52 32.47 -3.75 -10.82
CA GLY A 52 31.63 -4.89 -11.20
C GLY A 52 30.14 -4.63 -10.95
N ASP A 53 29.45 -5.64 -10.46
CA ASP A 53 28.01 -5.66 -10.22
C ASP A 53 27.53 -4.51 -9.33
N GLU A 54 28.28 -4.15 -8.27
CA GLU A 54 27.93 -3.04 -7.37
C GLU A 54 27.82 -1.71 -8.12
N LYS A 55 28.76 -1.45 -9.04
CA LYS A 55 28.73 -0.23 -9.86
C LYS A 55 27.54 -0.26 -10.82
N GLU A 56 27.25 -1.40 -11.41
CA GLU A 56 26.12 -1.55 -12.33
C GLU A 56 24.78 -1.31 -11.62
N ASP A 57 24.62 -1.85 -10.41
CA ASP A 57 23.43 -1.63 -9.58
C ASP A 57 23.27 -0.15 -9.20
N LEU A 58 24.37 0.53 -8.82
CA LEU A 58 24.35 1.96 -8.52
C LEU A 58 24.00 2.80 -9.75
N VAL A 59 24.54 2.46 -10.92
CA VAL A 59 24.22 3.14 -12.19
C VAL A 59 22.77 2.92 -12.56
N LYS A 60 22.27 1.69 -12.43
CA LYS A 60 20.86 1.34 -12.69
C LYS A 60 19.93 2.10 -11.75
N ALA A 61 20.18 2.11 -10.45
CA ALA A 61 19.39 2.86 -9.48
C ALA A 61 19.37 4.36 -9.77
N ARG A 62 20.52 4.92 -10.18
CA ARG A 62 20.61 6.34 -10.54
C ARG A 62 19.86 6.66 -11.83
N PHE A 63 19.96 5.78 -12.83
CA PHE A 63 19.26 5.88 -14.10
C PHE A 63 17.75 5.88 -13.94
N LEU A 64 17.21 4.93 -13.19
CA LEU A 64 15.78 4.87 -12.88
C LEU A 64 15.27 6.16 -12.22
N ARG A 65 16.05 6.72 -11.29
CA ARG A 65 15.71 7.98 -10.62
C ARG A 65 15.71 9.18 -11.57
N LEU A 66 16.66 9.24 -12.50
CA LEU A 66 16.71 10.33 -13.49
C LEU A 66 15.51 10.25 -14.43
N LEU A 67 15.16 9.06 -14.90
CA LEU A 67 13.98 8.88 -15.74
C LEU A 67 12.69 9.26 -15.02
N ASP A 68 12.53 8.88 -13.76
CA ASP A 68 11.36 9.27 -12.95
C ASP A 68 11.29 10.80 -12.82
N SER A 69 12.41 11.46 -12.52
CA SER A 69 12.47 12.93 -12.41
C SER A 69 12.28 13.68 -13.73
N THR A 70 12.39 12.99 -14.87
CA THR A 70 12.30 13.61 -16.20
C THR A 70 11.07 13.16 -17.00
N LYS A 71 10.12 12.48 -16.36
CA LYS A 71 8.84 12.05 -16.97
C LYS A 71 8.11 13.16 -17.72
N ASP A 72 8.05 14.34 -17.13
CA ASP A 72 7.33 15.49 -17.69
C ASP A 72 8.19 16.38 -18.59
N THR A 73 9.46 16.02 -18.82
CA THR A 73 10.32 16.78 -19.72
C THR A 73 9.84 16.61 -21.16
N LYS A 74 9.74 17.72 -21.89
CA LYS A 74 9.35 17.71 -23.31
C LYS A 74 10.54 17.28 -24.14
N ILE A 75 10.45 16.12 -24.77
CA ILE A 75 11.55 15.53 -25.55
C ILE A 75 11.27 15.45 -27.03
N TYR A 76 9.99 15.52 -27.44
CA TYR A 76 9.61 15.42 -28.84
C TYR A 76 9.72 16.79 -29.55
N PRO A 77 10.51 16.91 -30.64
CA PRO A 77 10.67 18.16 -31.39
C PRO A 77 9.34 18.67 -31.97
N GLY A 78 9.04 19.97 -31.79
CA GLY A 78 7.90 20.64 -32.42
C GLY A 78 6.53 20.42 -31.77
N LEU A 79 6.20 19.19 -31.34
CA LEU A 79 4.92 18.88 -30.68
C LEU A 79 4.94 19.10 -29.16
N GLY A 80 6.12 19.20 -28.55
CA GLY A 80 6.27 19.44 -27.11
C GLY A 80 5.73 18.32 -26.23
N THR A 81 5.65 17.10 -26.76
CA THR A 81 5.21 15.89 -26.04
C THR A 81 6.23 15.49 -24.98
N THR A 82 5.74 15.09 -23.80
CA THR A 82 6.58 14.68 -22.67
C THR A 82 7.27 13.34 -22.93
N TYR A 83 8.33 13.04 -22.18
CA TYR A 83 8.99 11.73 -22.19
C TYR A 83 7.99 10.62 -21.92
N GLN A 84 7.19 10.75 -20.86
CA GLN A 84 6.13 9.79 -20.51
C GLN A 84 5.19 9.53 -21.70
N LYS A 85 4.69 10.59 -22.33
CA LYS A 85 3.74 10.43 -23.44
C LYS A 85 4.40 9.89 -24.71
N SER A 86 5.68 10.19 -24.94
CA SER A 86 6.45 9.63 -26.04
C SER A 86 6.72 8.14 -25.83
N LYS A 87 6.95 7.71 -24.58
CA LYS A 87 7.13 6.32 -24.18
C LYS A 87 5.87 5.48 -24.40
N GLU A 88 4.70 6.02 -24.06
CA GLU A 88 3.41 5.37 -24.33
C GLU A 88 3.13 5.12 -25.82
N ASN A 89 3.72 5.94 -26.71
CA ASN A 89 3.58 5.84 -28.16
C ASN A 89 4.76 5.13 -28.85
N GLU A 90 5.72 4.63 -28.07
CA GLU A 90 6.84 3.86 -28.59
C GLU A 90 6.35 2.55 -29.25
N LEU A 91 7.02 2.14 -30.33
CA LEU A 91 6.76 0.84 -30.96
C LEU A 91 6.95 -0.31 -29.95
N ASN A 92 5.92 -1.13 -29.80
CA ASN A 92 5.94 -2.32 -28.96
C ASN A 92 6.76 -3.42 -29.66
N LEU A 93 7.95 -3.72 -29.16
CA LEU A 93 8.78 -4.80 -29.68
C LEU A 93 8.45 -6.15 -28.99
N GLY A 94 7.49 -6.18 -28.07
CA GLY A 94 7.14 -7.35 -27.29
C GLY A 94 8.21 -7.71 -26.24
N LEU A 95 7.86 -8.65 -25.35
CA LEU A 95 8.74 -9.08 -24.25
C LEU A 95 10.08 -9.64 -24.75
N ASP A 96 10.05 -10.37 -25.86
CA ASP A 96 11.19 -11.12 -26.40
C ASP A 96 12.29 -10.19 -26.97
N LEU A 97 11.92 -9.08 -27.59
CA LEU A 97 12.87 -8.18 -28.25
C LEU A 97 13.24 -6.95 -27.40
N GLN A 98 12.36 -6.49 -26.51
CA GLN A 98 12.59 -5.30 -25.66
C GLN A 98 13.00 -5.66 -24.22
N GLY A 99 12.82 -6.93 -23.81
CA GLY A 99 12.84 -7.32 -22.41
C GLY A 99 11.64 -6.74 -21.64
N GLY A 100 11.36 -7.31 -20.47
CA GLY A 100 10.18 -6.93 -19.69
C GLY A 100 9.85 -7.91 -18.56
N MET A 101 8.60 -7.87 -18.11
CA MET A 101 8.13 -8.70 -17.00
C MET A 101 6.77 -9.31 -17.32
N SER A 102 6.63 -10.61 -17.08
CA SER A 102 5.34 -11.31 -16.99
C SER A 102 5.07 -11.66 -15.53
N VAL A 103 3.89 -11.30 -15.05
CA VAL A 103 3.43 -11.57 -13.68
C VAL A 103 2.07 -12.25 -13.75
N THR A 104 1.99 -13.44 -13.18
CA THR A 104 0.71 -14.14 -12.97
C THR A 104 0.31 -13.97 -11.52
N MET A 105 -0.85 -13.36 -11.28
CA MET A 105 -1.41 -13.13 -9.96
C MET A 105 -2.64 -14.01 -9.75
N ASP A 106 -2.71 -14.69 -8.61
CA ASP A 106 -3.90 -15.43 -8.19
C ASP A 106 -4.73 -14.52 -7.26
N VAL A 107 -5.97 -14.23 -7.65
CA VAL A 107 -6.92 -13.55 -6.79
C VAL A 107 -7.35 -14.56 -5.73
N SER A 108 -7.12 -14.25 -4.45
CA SER A 108 -7.37 -15.18 -3.34
C SER A 108 -8.86 -15.48 -3.14
N LEU A 109 -9.40 -16.38 -3.96
CA LEU A 109 -10.77 -16.90 -3.82
C LEU A 109 -10.93 -17.69 -2.53
N GLN A 110 -9.86 -18.34 -2.05
CA GLN A 110 -9.83 -18.98 -0.74
C GLN A 110 -10.11 -17.96 0.38
N GLY A 111 -9.40 -16.84 0.37
CA GLY A 111 -9.59 -15.76 1.34
C GLY A 111 -10.97 -15.13 1.25
N LEU A 112 -11.48 -14.93 0.02
CA LEU A 112 -12.82 -14.43 -0.21
C LEU A 112 -13.88 -15.36 0.39
N ILE A 113 -13.90 -16.64 0.03
CA ILE A 113 -14.88 -17.60 0.56
C ILE A 113 -14.78 -17.68 2.08
N LYS A 114 -13.56 -17.68 2.63
CA LYS A 114 -13.33 -17.65 4.08
C LYS A 114 -13.96 -16.41 4.73
N SER A 115 -13.84 -15.23 4.11
CA SER A 115 -14.41 -13.97 4.61
C SER A 115 -15.95 -13.90 4.50
N LEU A 116 -16.54 -14.56 3.51
CA LEU A 116 -18.00 -14.63 3.32
C LEU A 116 -18.68 -15.57 4.32
N SER A 117 -17.93 -16.53 4.87
CA SER A 117 -18.44 -17.46 5.88
C SER A 117 -18.83 -16.76 7.19
N ASN A 118 -19.71 -17.40 7.95
CA ASN A 118 -20.12 -16.94 9.29
C ASN A 118 -19.02 -17.15 10.33
N ASN A 119 -18.18 -18.19 10.14
CA ASN A 119 -17.07 -18.50 11.02
C ASN A 119 -15.82 -18.83 10.19
N PRO A 120 -14.95 -17.83 9.95
CA PRO A 120 -13.71 -18.02 9.19
C PRO A 120 -12.73 -19.05 9.80
N LYS A 121 -12.93 -19.46 11.06
CA LYS A 121 -12.10 -20.45 11.76
C LYS A 121 -12.73 -21.84 11.79
N ASP A 122 -13.87 -22.04 11.14
CA ASP A 122 -14.56 -23.33 11.09
C ASP A 122 -13.66 -24.41 10.45
N PRO A 123 -13.36 -25.52 11.15
CA PRO A 123 -12.58 -26.62 10.60
C PRO A 123 -13.17 -27.24 9.33
N GLN A 124 -14.50 -27.33 9.21
CA GLN A 124 -15.16 -27.88 8.02
C GLN A 124 -14.91 -26.99 6.80
N LEU A 125 -15.03 -25.68 6.97
CA LEU A 125 -14.72 -24.68 5.95
C LEU A 125 -13.24 -24.74 5.55
N ILE A 126 -12.33 -24.69 6.54
CA ILE A 126 -10.88 -24.67 6.28
C ILE A 126 -10.42 -25.93 5.55
N ASN A 127 -10.90 -27.10 5.96
CA ASN A 127 -10.54 -28.37 5.32
C ASN A 127 -11.05 -28.42 3.86
N ALA A 128 -12.30 -28.00 3.61
CA ALA A 128 -12.84 -27.92 2.27
C ALA A 128 -12.06 -26.94 1.37
N LEU A 129 -11.66 -25.78 1.92
CA LEU A 129 -10.86 -24.77 1.21
C LEU A 129 -9.46 -25.28 0.87
N ASN A 130 -8.80 -25.97 1.81
CA ASN A 130 -7.48 -26.55 1.59
C ASN A 130 -7.54 -27.65 0.52
N GLU A 131 -8.57 -28.50 0.57
CA GLU A 131 -8.77 -29.54 -0.44
C GLU A 131 -9.08 -28.95 -1.82
N ALA A 132 -9.94 -27.94 -1.90
CA ALA A 132 -10.21 -27.24 -3.16
C ALA A 132 -8.94 -26.62 -3.76
N THR A 133 -8.09 -26.03 -2.91
CA THR A 133 -6.78 -25.48 -3.33
C THR A 133 -5.86 -26.57 -3.87
N ARG A 134 -5.83 -27.75 -3.23
CA ARG A 134 -5.06 -28.89 -3.71
C ARG A 134 -5.57 -29.40 -5.07
N LEU A 135 -6.89 -29.47 -5.24
CA LEU A 135 -7.53 -29.93 -6.47
C LEU A 135 -7.35 -28.93 -7.63
N LYS A 136 -7.31 -27.62 -7.35
CA LYS A 136 -7.13 -26.55 -8.34
C LYS A 136 -5.88 -26.76 -9.21
N VAL A 137 -4.82 -27.33 -8.65
CA VAL A 137 -3.54 -27.54 -9.36
C VAL A 137 -3.70 -28.46 -10.58
N ASN A 138 -4.59 -29.45 -10.51
CA ASN A 138 -4.76 -30.48 -11.53
C ASN A 138 -6.17 -30.49 -12.15
N SER A 139 -6.94 -29.40 -11.99
CA SER A 139 -8.31 -29.32 -12.45
C SER A 139 -8.56 -28.03 -13.22
N ASP A 140 -9.37 -28.13 -14.27
CA ASP A 140 -9.89 -26.96 -15.01
C ASP A 140 -11.23 -26.46 -14.45
N ALA A 141 -11.77 -27.10 -13.41
CA ALA A 141 -13.01 -26.65 -12.77
C ALA A 141 -12.78 -25.34 -11.99
N ASP A 142 -13.82 -24.50 -11.92
CA ASP A 142 -13.75 -23.26 -11.17
C ASP A 142 -13.60 -23.52 -9.67
N TYR A 143 -12.89 -22.62 -8.99
CA TYR A 143 -12.53 -22.81 -7.58
C TYR A 143 -13.75 -22.95 -6.65
N ILE A 144 -14.87 -22.28 -6.95
CA ILE A 144 -16.09 -22.34 -6.13
C ILE A 144 -16.73 -23.73 -6.26
N SER A 145 -16.73 -24.33 -7.45
CA SER A 145 -17.20 -25.71 -7.65
C SER A 145 -16.31 -26.72 -6.93
N LEU A 146 -14.98 -26.58 -7.05
CA LEU A 146 -14.02 -27.42 -6.30
C LEU A 146 -14.25 -27.34 -4.79
N PHE A 147 -14.52 -26.13 -4.28
CA PHE A 147 -14.87 -25.91 -2.88
C PHE A 147 -16.19 -26.57 -2.48
N ARG A 148 -17.26 -26.40 -3.27
CA ARG A 148 -18.56 -27.05 -3.01
C ARG A 148 -18.38 -28.56 -2.95
N ASP A 149 -17.70 -29.14 -3.93
CA ASP A 149 -17.56 -30.59 -4.05
C ASP A 149 -16.70 -31.15 -2.91
N ALA A 150 -15.62 -30.46 -2.53
CA ALA A 150 -14.82 -30.80 -1.36
C ALA A 150 -15.63 -30.72 -0.05
N PHE A 151 -16.41 -29.65 0.13
CA PHE A 151 -17.26 -29.46 1.30
C PHE A 151 -18.32 -30.56 1.41
N LYS A 152 -18.99 -30.91 0.31
CA LYS A 152 -20.01 -31.96 0.27
C LYS A 152 -19.44 -33.36 0.46
N LYS A 153 -18.25 -33.62 -0.07
CA LYS A 153 -17.55 -34.89 0.14
C LYS A 153 -17.19 -35.09 1.62
N GLN A 154 -16.78 -34.03 2.30
CA GLN A 154 -16.48 -34.06 3.74
C GLN A 154 -17.75 -34.08 4.60
N ASN A 155 -18.82 -33.39 4.16
CA ASN A 155 -20.05 -33.18 4.93
C ASN A 155 -21.31 -33.51 4.09
N PRO A 156 -21.62 -34.79 3.82
CA PRO A 156 -22.69 -35.16 2.89
C PRO A 156 -24.08 -34.62 3.27
N ALA A 157 -24.38 -34.58 4.57
CA ALA A 157 -25.66 -34.12 5.11
C ALA A 157 -25.75 -32.60 5.35
N ALA A 158 -24.64 -31.86 5.24
CA ALA A 158 -24.62 -30.42 5.48
C ALA A 158 -24.87 -29.64 4.19
N ASN A 159 -25.64 -28.55 4.27
CA ASN A 159 -25.80 -27.58 3.19
C ASN A 159 -24.85 -26.41 3.40
N LEU A 160 -24.31 -25.84 2.32
CA LEU A 160 -23.45 -24.66 2.36
C LEU A 160 -24.14 -23.46 3.03
N ALA A 161 -25.47 -23.37 2.94
CA ALA A 161 -26.23 -22.33 3.61
C ALA A 161 -25.96 -22.27 5.13
N SER A 162 -25.61 -23.39 5.78
CA SER A 162 -25.31 -23.41 7.23
C SER A 162 -24.10 -22.54 7.61
N ILE A 163 -23.12 -22.41 6.71
CA ILE A 163 -21.88 -21.66 6.96
C ILE A 163 -21.87 -20.28 6.29
N PHE A 164 -22.83 -19.96 5.40
CA PHE A 164 -22.89 -18.68 4.70
C PHE A 164 -24.14 -17.84 4.99
N ALA A 165 -25.26 -18.43 5.45
CA ALA A 165 -26.48 -17.69 5.72
C ALA A 165 -26.40 -16.89 7.03
N GLY A 166 -26.96 -15.69 7.08
CA GLY A 166 -26.94 -14.88 8.30
C GLY A 166 -27.74 -13.60 8.19
N ALA A 167 -27.95 -12.92 9.33
CA ALA A 167 -28.63 -11.63 9.36
C ALA A 167 -27.87 -10.60 8.50
N GLY A 168 -28.59 -9.92 7.60
CA GLY A 168 -27.99 -8.94 6.68
C GLY A 168 -27.25 -9.52 5.48
N LYS A 169 -27.30 -10.85 5.26
CA LYS A 169 -26.73 -11.51 4.07
C LYS A 169 -27.83 -11.87 3.07
N ASN A 170 -27.46 -11.93 1.78
CA ASN A 170 -28.37 -12.34 0.70
C ASN A 170 -28.70 -13.84 0.70
N ILE A 171 -27.90 -14.64 1.42
CA ILE A 171 -28.05 -16.09 1.53
C ILE A 171 -28.94 -16.43 2.73
N LYS A 172 -30.00 -17.21 2.49
CA LYS A 172 -30.94 -17.70 3.51
C LYS A 172 -30.59 -19.13 3.93
N VAL A 173 -30.96 -19.51 5.15
CA VAL A 173 -30.69 -20.86 5.71
C VAL A 173 -31.36 -21.97 4.87
N THR A 174 -32.46 -21.66 4.18
CA THR A 174 -33.21 -22.59 3.32
C THR A 174 -32.71 -22.61 1.87
N ASP A 175 -31.69 -21.83 1.52
CA ASP A 175 -31.18 -21.79 0.15
C ASP A 175 -30.41 -23.07 -0.19
N SER A 176 -30.48 -23.49 -1.47
CA SER A 176 -29.74 -24.64 -1.98
C SER A 176 -28.26 -24.33 -2.15
N ASP A 177 -27.43 -25.37 -2.19
CA ASP A 177 -25.98 -25.25 -2.44
C ASP A 177 -25.67 -24.53 -3.76
N ASP A 178 -26.49 -24.75 -4.80
CA ASP A 178 -26.34 -24.07 -6.09
C ASP A 178 -26.63 -22.57 -5.99
N LYS A 179 -27.63 -22.17 -5.20
CA LYS A 179 -27.91 -20.76 -4.97
C LYS A 179 -26.78 -20.10 -4.17
N VAL A 180 -26.29 -20.77 -3.12
CA VAL A 180 -25.17 -20.29 -2.30
C VAL A 180 -23.92 -20.10 -3.16
N THR A 181 -23.56 -21.09 -3.97
CA THR A 181 -22.40 -21.00 -4.87
C THR A 181 -22.60 -19.95 -5.97
N GLY A 182 -23.82 -19.77 -6.47
CA GLY A 182 -24.16 -18.69 -7.39
C GLY A 182 -23.87 -17.30 -6.82
N GLU A 183 -24.30 -17.04 -5.59
CA GLU A 183 -24.04 -15.76 -4.89
C GLU A 183 -22.54 -15.55 -4.62
N ILE A 184 -21.85 -16.58 -4.14
CA ILE A 184 -20.39 -16.53 -3.93
C ILE A 184 -19.67 -16.22 -5.24
N ARG A 185 -20.09 -16.82 -6.36
CA ARG A 185 -19.50 -16.60 -7.69
C ARG A 185 -19.77 -15.19 -8.20
N ALA A 186 -20.96 -14.63 -7.94
CA ALA A 186 -21.27 -13.24 -8.29
C ALA A 186 -20.37 -12.24 -7.54
N ILE A 187 -20.20 -12.44 -6.22
CA ILE A 187 -19.30 -11.63 -5.39
C ILE A 187 -17.85 -11.79 -5.85
N ALA A 188 -17.42 -13.02 -6.11
CA ALA A 188 -16.07 -13.32 -6.61
C ALA A 188 -15.78 -12.63 -7.94
N LYS A 189 -16.71 -12.70 -8.89
CA LYS A 189 -16.60 -12.01 -10.18
C LYS A 189 -16.51 -10.50 -10.01
N GLY A 190 -17.28 -9.92 -9.09
CA GLY A 190 -17.19 -8.50 -8.75
C GLY A 190 -15.82 -8.12 -8.19
N ALA A 191 -15.31 -8.89 -7.22
CA ALA A 191 -14.02 -8.67 -6.60
C ALA A 191 -12.85 -8.80 -7.60
N ILE A 192 -12.84 -9.86 -8.41
CA ILE A 192 -11.84 -10.08 -9.46
C ILE A 192 -11.83 -8.91 -10.47
N ASN A 193 -13.01 -8.50 -10.95
CA ASN A 193 -13.11 -7.38 -11.89
C ASN A 193 -12.63 -6.06 -11.27
N GLN A 194 -12.89 -5.84 -9.99
CA GLN A 194 -12.37 -4.67 -9.29
C GLN A 194 -10.85 -4.71 -9.16
N THR A 195 -10.27 -5.85 -8.80
CA THR A 195 -8.82 -6.04 -8.79
C THR A 195 -8.20 -5.81 -10.17
N TYR A 196 -8.81 -6.35 -11.23
CA TYR A 196 -8.38 -6.11 -12.61
C TYR A 196 -8.36 -4.61 -12.95
N LYS A 197 -9.44 -3.87 -12.65
CA LYS A 197 -9.51 -2.41 -12.87
C LYS A 197 -8.44 -1.65 -12.09
N ILE A 198 -8.15 -2.07 -10.86
CA ILE A 198 -7.10 -1.45 -10.03
C ILE A 198 -5.72 -1.70 -10.64
N LEU A 199 -5.43 -2.92 -11.09
CA LEU A 199 -4.17 -3.27 -11.73
C LEU A 199 -3.96 -2.47 -13.02
N LEU A 200 -4.98 -2.38 -13.87
CA LEU A 200 -4.95 -1.55 -15.08
C LEU A 200 -4.55 -0.09 -14.75
N LYS A 201 -5.27 0.53 -13.80
CA LYS A 201 -4.98 1.90 -13.35
C LYS A 201 -3.57 2.07 -12.75
N ARG A 202 -3.01 1.04 -12.11
CA ARG A 202 -1.64 1.07 -11.56
C ARG A 202 -0.59 0.98 -12.66
N ILE A 203 -0.83 0.16 -13.67
CA ILE A 203 0.09 -0.04 -14.78
C ILE A 203 0.16 1.22 -15.65
N ASP A 204 -0.97 1.89 -15.89
CA ASP A 204 -1.01 3.16 -16.63
C ASP A 204 -0.08 4.22 -16.00
N LYS A 205 0.08 4.22 -14.67
CA LYS A 205 0.95 5.17 -13.95
C LYS A 205 2.45 4.94 -14.18
N PHE A 206 2.85 3.80 -14.74
CA PHE A 206 4.26 3.50 -15.03
C PHE A 206 4.72 3.93 -16.41
N GLY A 207 3.80 4.34 -17.31
CA GLY A 207 4.19 4.75 -18.67
C GLY A 207 4.78 3.65 -19.52
N VAL A 208 4.45 2.40 -19.20
CA VAL A 208 4.78 1.27 -20.05
C VAL A 208 4.02 1.39 -21.36
N ALA A 209 4.68 1.09 -22.47
CA ALA A 209 4.02 1.01 -23.77
C ALA A 209 3.06 -0.19 -23.73
N GLN A 210 1.75 0.10 -23.72
CA GLN A 210 0.66 -0.86 -23.94
C GLN A 210 0.77 -2.19 -23.17
N PRO A 211 0.30 -2.27 -21.90
CA PRO A 211 0.32 -3.51 -21.15
C PRO A 211 -0.63 -4.56 -21.74
N ASN A 212 -0.20 -5.82 -21.77
CA ASN A 212 -1.09 -6.93 -22.09
C ASN A 212 -1.59 -7.55 -20.77
N ILE A 213 -2.89 -7.45 -20.52
CA ILE A 213 -3.50 -7.98 -19.30
C ILE A 213 -4.58 -8.98 -19.70
N ASN A 214 -4.39 -10.23 -19.29
CA ASN A 214 -5.37 -11.29 -19.49
C ASN A 214 -6.01 -11.67 -18.15
N LEU A 215 -7.33 -11.74 -18.12
CA LEU A 215 -8.11 -12.16 -16.96
C LEU A 215 -8.76 -13.51 -17.24
N ASP A 216 -8.38 -14.53 -16.48
CA ASP A 216 -9.11 -15.80 -16.40
C ASP A 216 -10.07 -15.76 -15.20
N GLU A 217 -11.33 -15.39 -15.47
CA GLU A 217 -12.38 -15.32 -14.45
C GLU A 217 -12.63 -16.67 -13.76
N ASN A 218 -12.45 -17.79 -14.46
CA ASN A 218 -12.74 -19.13 -13.94
C ASN A 218 -11.68 -19.60 -12.94
N LYS A 219 -10.41 -19.32 -13.26
CA LYS A 219 -9.27 -19.66 -12.40
C LYS A 219 -8.96 -18.59 -11.35
N GLY A 220 -9.55 -17.40 -11.50
CA GLY A 220 -9.27 -16.24 -10.65
C GLY A 220 -7.86 -15.68 -10.90
N ILE A 221 -7.31 -15.89 -12.09
CA ILE A 221 -5.93 -15.56 -12.42
C ILE A 221 -5.88 -14.31 -13.30
N ILE A 222 -5.00 -13.39 -12.97
CA ILE A 222 -4.70 -12.21 -13.79
C ILE A 222 -3.24 -12.29 -14.23
N THR A 223 -3.03 -12.43 -15.54
CA THR A 223 -1.70 -12.39 -16.14
C THR A 223 -1.44 -10.99 -16.68
N VAL A 224 -0.33 -10.39 -16.28
CA VAL A 224 0.10 -9.06 -16.67
C VAL A 224 1.46 -9.17 -17.35
N GLU A 225 1.55 -8.75 -18.60
CA GLU A 225 2.77 -8.68 -19.37
C GLU A 225 3.08 -7.23 -19.70
N LEU A 226 4.28 -6.79 -19.33
CA LEU A 226 4.73 -5.43 -19.47
C LEU A 226 6.06 -5.40 -20.23
N ALA A 227 6.03 -4.88 -21.46
CA ALA A 227 7.22 -4.65 -22.27
C ALA A 227 7.94 -3.37 -21.80
N GLY A 228 9.27 -3.35 -21.88
CA GLY A 228 10.07 -2.16 -21.60
C GLY A 228 10.08 -1.71 -20.12
N VAL A 229 9.70 -2.58 -19.19
CA VAL A 229 9.80 -2.31 -17.75
C VAL A 229 11.26 -2.30 -17.31
N GLN A 230 11.73 -1.13 -16.90
CA GLN A 230 13.12 -0.97 -16.46
C GLN A 230 13.33 -1.37 -14.98
N ASP A 231 12.28 -1.31 -14.16
CA ASP A 231 12.31 -1.64 -12.72
C ASP A 231 11.26 -2.71 -12.37
N ALA A 232 11.61 -3.97 -12.65
CA ALA A 232 10.72 -5.11 -12.43
C ALA A 232 10.35 -5.30 -10.95
N GLU A 233 11.26 -5.01 -10.01
CA GLU A 233 10.99 -5.19 -8.58
C GLU A 233 10.00 -4.16 -8.05
N ARG A 234 10.14 -2.89 -8.43
CA ARG A 234 9.17 -1.84 -8.06
C ARG A 234 7.79 -2.14 -8.62
N VAL A 235 7.71 -2.57 -9.89
CA VAL A 235 6.44 -2.91 -10.51
C VAL A 235 5.84 -4.15 -9.83
N ARG A 236 6.63 -5.20 -9.56
CA ARG A 236 6.17 -6.37 -8.80
C ARG A 236 5.60 -5.98 -7.45
N LYS A 237 6.32 -5.15 -6.66
CA LYS A 237 5.87 -4.69 -5.35
C LYS A 237 4.54 -3.92 -5.43
N LEU A 238 4.36 -3.08 -6.43
CA LEU A 238 3.13 -2.30 -6.60
C LEU A 238 1.96 -3.15 -7.15
N LEU A 239 2.23 -4.15 -8.00
CA LEU A 239 1.20 -5.08 -8.46
C LEU A 239 0.75 -6.02 -7.34
N GLN A 240 1.68 -6.44 -6.47
CA GLN A 240 1.40 -7.30 -5.31
C GLN A 240 0.73 -6.58 -4.15
N SER A 241 0.91 -5.28 -3.99
CA SER A 241 0.29 -4.58 -2.86
C SER A 241 -1.23 -4.65 -2.98
N SER A 242 -1.94 -5.28 -2.05
CA SER A 242 -3.40 -5.15 -2.03
C SER A 242 -3.69 -3.72 -1.66
N ALA A 243 -4.18 -2.85 -2.57
CA ALA A 243 -4.53 -1.44 -2.27
C ALA A 243 -5.55 -1.39 -1.13
N ASN A 244 -5.07 -1.51 0.10
CA ASN A 244 -5.91 -1.64 1.26
C ASN A 244 -6.03 -0.24 1.85
N LEU A 245 -7.01 0.49 1.33
CA LEU A 245 -7.38 1.78 1.87
C LEU A 245 -8.02 1.56 3.24
N GLN A 246 -7.48 2.18 4.26
CA GLN A 246 -7.94 2.05 5.63
C GLN A 246 -8.01 3.42 6.30
N PHE A 247 -9.04 3.62 7.12
CA PHE A 247 -9.21 4.85 7.89
C PHE A 247 -9.07 4.53 9.38
N TRP A 248 -8.04 5.11 10.00
CA TRP A 248 -7.65 4.84 11.37
C TRP A 248 -7.78 6.09 12.24
N GLU A 249 -8.29 5.92 13.45
CA GLU A 249 -8.09 6.93 14.49
C GLU A 249 -6.62 6.89 14.94
N VAL A 250 -6.08 8.05 15.32
CA VAL A 250 -4.70 8.13 15.82
C VAL A 250 -4.67 8.50 17.29
N TYR A 251 -3.66 8.00 17.99
CA TYR A 251 -3.23 8.55 19.27
C TYR A 251 -2.45 9.84 19.03
N ASN A 252 -2.73 10.84 19.84
CA ASN A 252 -1.88 12.01 19.94
C ASN A 252 -0.86 11.86 21.08
N ILE A 253 0.19 12.68 21.06
CA ILE A 253 1.26 12.60 22.06
C ILE A 253 0.76 12.87 23.50
N GLY A 254 -0.31 13.62 23.69
CA GLY A 254 -0.94 13.83 25.00
C GLY A 254 -1.61 12.57 25.56
N GLU A 255 -2.07 11.66 24.71
CA GLU A 255 -2.66 10.37 25.13
C GLU A 255 -1.59 9.33 25.50
N ILE A 256 -0.39 9.39 24.89
CA ILE A 256 0.65 8.35 25.03
C ILE A 256 1.96 8.85 25.63
N GLY A 257 2.06 10.11 26.03
CA GLY A 257 3.31 10.71 26.53
C GLY A 257 3.89 9.97 27.74
N LYS A 258 3.03 9.58 28.70
CA LYS A 258 3.44 8.77 29.86
C LYS A 258 3.95 7.39 29.44
N ASN A 259 3.28 6.74 28.49
CA ASN A 259 3.70 5.43 27.95
C ASN A 259 5.08 5.52 27.30
N ILE A 260 5.38 6.61 26.59
CA ILE A 260 6.69 6.86 25.98
C ILE A 260 7.77 6.99 27.06
N GLU A 261 7.52 7.76 28.12
CA GLU A 261 8.47 7.90 29.24
C GLU A 261 8.74 6.58 29.96
N GLU A 262 7.70 5.77 30.16
CA GLU A 262 7.82 4.44 30.78
C GLU A 262 8.57 3.46 29.87
N ALA A 263 8.27 3.47 28.56
CA ALA A 263 8.94 2.67 27.55
C ALA A 263 10.43 3.03 27.41
N ASP A 264 10.75 4.32 27.45
CA ASP A 264 12.12 4.83 27.36
C ASP A 264 12.96 4.40 28.58
N LYS A 265 12.39 4.50 29.79
CA LYS A 265 13.02 3.97 31.02
C LYS A 265 13.19 2.45 30.98
N ALA A 266 12.19 1.71 30.48
CA ALA A 266 12.29 0.26 30.34
C ALA A 266 13.39 -0.14 29.36
N LEU A 267 13.50 0.57 28.24
CA LEU A 267 14.57 0.37 27.25
C LEU A 267 15.95 0.72 27.83
N GLN A 268 16.06 1.83 28.56
CA GLN A 268 17.32 2.21 29.21
C GLN A 268 17.81 1.12 30.16
N ASN A 269 16.92 0.57 30.99
CA ASN A 269 17.24 -0.53 31.89
C ASN A 269 17.69 -1.78 31.13
N TYR A 270 16.96 -2.15 30.08
CA TYR A 270 17.29 -3.27 29.21
C TYR A 270 18.68 -3.13 28.57
N LEU A 271 18.99 -1.96 28.00
CA LEU A 271 20.28 -1.68 27.36
C LEU A 271 21.45 -1.62 28.36
N ASN A 272 21.16 -1.30 29.63
CA ASN A 272 22.14 -1.29 30.72
C ASN A 272 22.30 -2.66 31.39
N GLY A 273 21.68 -3.72 30.86
CA GLY A 273 21.81 -5.09 31.37
C GLY A 273 21.04 -5.35 32.67
N VAL A 274 20.05 -4.51 32.99
CA VAL A 274 19.15 -4.73 34.13
C VAL A 274 18.00 -5.61 33.65
N SER A 275 17.85 -6.80 34.24
CA SER A 275 16.78 -7.74 33.86
C SER A 275 15.41 -7.09 34.06
N PRO A 276 14.50 -7.17 33.06
CA PRO A 276 13.14 -6.66 33.21
C PRO A 276 12.40 -7.51 34.25
N ASP A 277 11.99 -6.88 35.35
CA ASP A 277 11.08 -7.51 36.30
C ASP A 277 9.71 -7.62 35.62
N THR A 278 9.37 -8.82 35.16
CA THR A 278 8.20 -9.11 34.31
C THR A 278 6.85 -9.02 35.04
N THR A 279 6.81 -8.40 36.22
CA THR A 279 5.59 -8.25 37.03
C THR A 279 5.39 -6.82 37.49
N LYS A 280 4.92 -5.94 36.61
CA LYS A 280 4.24 -4.70 37.05
C LYS A 280 2.76 -4.97 37.28
N LYS A 281 2.45 -5.40 38.51
CA LYS A 281 1.18 -5.08 39.15
C LYS A 281 1.30 -3.64 39.66
N VAL A 282 0.32 -2.80 39.34
CA VAL A 282 0.20 -1.41 39.81
C VAL A 282 0.26 -1.40 41.34
N ILE A 283 1.29 -0.78 41.93
CA ILE A 283 1.24 -0.34 43.33
C ILE A 283 1.84 1.06 43.41
N ASP A 284 0.97 1.97 43.82
CA ASP A 284 1.23 3.32 44.27
C ASP A 284 2.00 3.28 45.60
N THR A 285 3.23 3.81 45.66
CA THR A 285 3.77 4.38 46.92
C THR A 285 5.00 5.24 46.68
N SER A 286 4.89 6.51 47.05
CA SER A 286 6.00 7.34 47.48
C SER A 286 6.77 6.67 48.62
N LYS A 287 8.05 6.33 48.44
CA LYS A 287 9.06 6.31 49.51
C LYS A 287 10.48 6.15 48.97
N ASN A 288 11.36 6.99 49.51
CA ASN A 288 12.81 7.07 49.36
C ASN A 288 13.51 5.73 49.06
N ILE A 289 14.14 5.64 47.89
CA ILE A 289 15.25 4.73 47.64
C ILE A 289 16.54 5.56 47.71
N LYS A 290 17.44 5.17 48.62
CA LYS A 290 18.75 5.78 48.83
C LYS A 290 19.61 5.69 47.57
N ASP A 291 20.37 6.76 47.41
CA ASP A 291 21.11 7.23 46.23
C ASP A 291 22.39 6.40 45.94
N THR A 292 22.24 5.20 45.39
CA THR A 292 23.36 4.42 44.79
C THR A 292 23.15 4.11 43.31
N SER A 293 22.03 4.55 42.72
CA SER A 293 21.66 4.29 41.32
C SER A 293 22.22 5.31 40.32
N LYS A 294 22.72 6.46 40.78
CA LYS A 294 23.13 7.58 39.90
C LYS A 294 24.31 7.30 38.98
N SER A 295 25.17 6.31 39.24
CA SER A 295 26.34 6.05 38.38
C SER A 295 26.07 5.04 37.24
N ILE A 296 25.04 4.19 37.35
CA ILE A 296 24.65 3.24 36.28
C ILE A 296 23.62 3.85 35.32
N LEU A 297 22.84 4.84 35.78
CA LEU A 297 21.81 5.54 34.99
C LEU A 297 22.35 6.50 33.92
N ALA A 298 23.67 6.73 33.82
CA ALA A 298 24.25 7.67 32.86
C ALA A 298 24.57 7.07 31.48
N LYS A 299 24.62 5.73 31.35
CA LYS A 299 24.76 5.08 30.04
C LYS A 299 23.38 4.96 29.38
N ASN A 300 23.33 5.25 28.08
CA ASN A 300 22.11 5.21 27.26
C ASN A 300 20.98 6.11 27.78
N ASP A 301 21.27 7.37 28.11
CA ASP A 301 20.23 8.33 28.49
C ASP A 301 19.20 8.50 27.37
N LYS A 302 17.91 8.38 27.73
CA LYS A 302 16.74 8.51 26.87
C LYS A 302 16.83 7.81 25.50
N PRO A 303 17.08 6.49 25.46
CA PRO A 303 17.47 5.81 24.23
C PRO A 303 16.33 5.76 23.20
N LEU A 304 15.08 5.61 23.64
CA LEU A 304 13.91 5.57 22.76
C LEU A 304 13.58 6.98 22.26
N ILE A 305 13.53 7.95 23.17
CA ILE A 305 13.21 9.34 22.83
C ILE A 305 14.26 9.93 21.87
N ASN A 306 15.54 9.63 22.07
CA ASN A 306 16.61 10.10 21.19
C ASN A 306 16.59 9.43 19.81
N ALA A 307 16.21 8.15 19.74
CA ALA A 307 16.10 7.42 18.47
C ALA A 307 14.87 7.83 17.66
N VAL A 308 13.71 7.98 18.33
CA VAL A 308 12.43 8.22 17.66
C VAL A 308 12.16 9.70 17.45
N ARG A 309 12.63 10.58 18.34
CA ARG A 309 12.44 12.05 18.27
C ARG A 309 10.96 12.45 18.22
N PHE A 310 10.25 12.13 19.29
CA PHE A 310 8.83 12.44 19.42
C PHE A 310 8.55 13.95 19.32
N ILE A 311 7.46 14.29 18.64
CA ILE A 311 6.95 15.65 18.50
C ILE A 311 6.17 15.98 19.77
N GLY A 312 6.65 16.98 20.52
CA GLY A 312 5.95 17.49 21.70
C GLY A 312 4.66 18.26 21.35
N PRO A 313 3.86 18.61 22.37
CA PRO A 313 2.68 19.45 22.17
C PRO A 313 3.08 20.82 21.60
N GLN A 314 2.24 21.34 20.71
CA GLN A 314 2.39 22.67 20.11
C GLN A 314 1.36 23.62 20.72
N GLN A 315 1.56 24.93 20.56
CA GLN A 315 0.56 25.94 20.92
C GLN A 315 0.10 26.66 19.66
N ASP A 316 -1.21 26.88 19.54
CA ASP A 316 -1.75 27.76 18.52
C ASP A 316 -1.52 29.25 18.86
N LYS A 317 -1.92 30.15 17.96
CA LYS A 317 -1.76 31.61 18.14
C LYS A 317 -2.51 32.17 19.36
N SER A 318 -3.46 31.41 19.91
CA SER A 318 -4.26 31.76 21.08
C SER A 318 -3.70 31.15 22.38
N GLY A 319 -2.57 30.44 22.31
CA GLY A 319 -1.96 29.74 23.44
C GLY A 319 -2.62 28.40 23.78
N LYS A 320 -3.59 27.94 22.98
CA LYS A 320 -4.24 26.66 23.20
C LYS A 320 -3.33 25.53 22.71
N GLN A 321 -3.20 24.50 23.54
CA GLN A 321 -2.41 23.33 23.21
C GLN A 321 -3.03 22.57 22.02
N MET A 322 -2.23 22.34 20.99
CA MET A 322 -2.55 21.59 19.79
C MET A 322 -1.58 20.42 19.69
N TYR A 323 -2.10 19.28 19.23
CA TYR A 323 -1.29 18.09 19.03
C TYR A 323 -1.17 17.81 17.53
N SER A 324 0.06 17.49 17.10
CA SER A 324 0.32 16.99 15.76
C SER A 324 -0.37 15.63 15.55
N SER A 325 -0.80 15.35 14.32
CA SER A 325 -1.32 14.04 13.95
C SER A 325 -0.23 12.97 13.91
N ALA A 326 0.99 13.34 13.51
CA ALA A 326 2.18 12.52 13.68
C ALA A 326 2.77 12.68 15.07
N ILE A 327 3.25 11.59 15.66
CA ILE A 327 3.88 11.56 16.98
C ILE A 327 5.40 11.72 16.93
N ALA A 328 6.03 11.53 15.77
CA ALA A 328 7.46 11.76 15.57
C ALA A 328 7.80 12.07 14.11
N SER A 329 8.98 12.64 13.88
CA SER A 329 9.54 12.85 12.54
C SER A 329 11.00 12.41 12.54
N LEU A 330 11.34 11.45 11.68
CA LEU A 330 12.63 10.77 11.66
C LEU A 330 13.31 10.96 10.31
N GLU A 331 14.64 11.14 10.30
CA GLU A 331 15.40 10.97 9.06
C GLU A 331 15.33 9.50 8.64
N LEU A 332 15.22 9.24 7.33
CA LEU A 332 15.05 7.87 6.80
C LEU A 332 16.13 6.90 7.29
N LYS A 333 17.37 7.39 7.49
CA LYS A 333 18.51 6.61 7.98
C LYS A 333 18.35 6.13 9.45
N ASP A 334 17.54 6.83 10.25
CA ASP A 334 17.37 6.55 11.69
C ASP A 334 16.21 5.56 11.94
N THR A 335 15.39 5.30 10.92
CA THR A 335 14.19 4.42 11.01
C THR A 335 14.51 2.99 11.41
N ALA A 336 15.66 2.44 10.99
CA ALA A 336 16.07 1.09 11.35
C ALA A 336 16.23 0.92 12.87
N LYS A 337 16.92 1.87 13.52
CA LYS A 337 17.14 1.87 14.96
C LYS A 337 15.85 2.14 15.73
N ALA A 338 15.03 3.07 15.24
CA ALA A 338 13.71 3.32 15.82
C ALA A 338 12.83 2.05 15.78
N ASN A 339 12.82 1.34 14.64
CA ASN A 339 12.07 0.10 14.47
C ASN A 339 12.58 -1.03 15.37
N GLU A 340 13.90 -1.17 15.50
CA GLU A 340 14.50 -2.12 16.43
C GLU A 340 13.95 -1.89 17.85
N TYR A 341 14.05 -0.66 18.35
CA TYR A 341 13.62 -0.32 19.72
C TYR A 341 12.11 -0.44 19.92
N LEU A 342 11.31 0.10 18.99
CA LEU A 342 9.84 0.02 19.08
C LEU A 342 9.32 -1.41 19.00
N ASN A 343 10.11 -2.35 18.47
CA ASN A 343 9.72 -3.75 18.37
C ASN A 343 10.10 -4.64 19.55
N LEU A 344 10.95 -4.16 20.46
CA LEU A 344 11.32 -4.88 21.68
C LEU A 344 10.11 -5.04 22.61
N GLU A 345 9.94 -6.23 23.20
CA GLU A 345 8.83 -6.50 24.12
C GLU A 345 8.83 -5.57 25.34
N VAL A 346 10.03 -5.29 25.87
CA VAL A 346 10.22 -4.34 26.98
C VAL A 346 9.75 -2.92 26.66
N VAL A 347 9.64 -2.55 25.37
CA VAL A 347 9.09 -1.27 24.91
C VAL A 347 7.60 -1.41 24.62
N LYS A 348 7.21 -2.41 23.81
CA LYS A 348 5.82 -2.68 23.41
C LYS A 348 4.86 -2.79 24.60
N ASN A 349 5.27 -3.47 25.67
CA ASN A 349 4.44 -3.72 26.85
C ASN A 349 4.06 -2.45 27.63
N ASN A 350 4.69 -1.30 27.34
CA ASN A 350 4.32 -0.03 27.96
C ASN A 350 3.24 0.73 27.17
N PHE A 351 2.86 0.28 25.97
CA PHE A 351 1.83 0.94 25.15
C PHE A 351 0.47 0.23 25.27
N PRO A 352 -0.65 0.93 24.97
CA PRO A 352 -1.95 0.28 24.86
C PRO A 352 -1.92 -0.90 23.87
N ALA A 353 -2.59 -2.01 24.21
CA ALA A 353 -2.59 -3.23 23.39
C ALA A 353 -3.18 -3.02 21.98
N ASN A 354 -3.96 -1.96 21.79
CA ASN A 354 -4.56 -1.58 20.51
C ASN A 354 -3.78 -0.45 19.80
N LEU A 355 -2.52 -0.21 20.16
CA LEU A 355 -1.65 0.76 19.48
C LEU A 355 -0.77 0.04 18.45
N LYS A 356 -0.81 0.49 17.19
CA LYS A 356 0.14 0.08 16.15
C LYS A 356 0.87 1.30 15.60
N PHE A 357 2.19 1.19 15.42
CA PHE A 357 2.99 2.25 14.80
C PHE A 357 3.01 2.07 13.27
N LEU A 358 2.75 3.15 12.54
CA LEU A 358 2.84 3.19 11.07
C LEU A 358 3.67 4.41 10.63
N TYR A 359 4.40 4.24 9.53
CA TYR A 359 5.13 5.35 8.90
C TYR A 359 4.31 6.04 7.83
N GLY A 360 4.53 7.34 7.67
CA GLY A 360 4.01 8.11 6.57
C GLY A 360 4.83 7.99 5.30
N ILE A 361 4.37 8.68 4.25
CA ILE A 361 5.12 8.85 3.00
C ILE A 361 6.47 9.55 3.25
N GLU A 362 7.45 9.22 2.40
CA GLU A 362 8.75 9.89 2.43
C GLU A 362 8.61 11.34 1.96
N GLU A 363 9.03 12.28 2.80
CA GLU A 363 9.10 13.69 2.48
C GLU A 363 10.55 14.11 2.28
N LYS A 364 10.82 14.87 1.22
CA LYS A 364 12.15 15.44 0.97
C LYS A 364 12.19 16.86 1.50
N ASP A 365 13.16 17.15 2.37
CA ASP A 365 13.45 18.51 2.79
C ASP A 365 13.90 19.34 1.57
N ALA A 366 13.15 20.41 1.30
CA ALA A 366 13.37 21.32 0.18
C ALA A 366 14.75 22.01 0.22
N LYS A 367 15.37 22.11 1.42
CA LYS A 367 16.62 22.83 1.64
C LYS A 367 17.83 21.91 1.84
N SER A 368 17.66 20.73 2.47
CA SER A 368 18.79 19.89 2.89
C SER A 368 18.97 18.59 2.11
N ALA A 369 18.10 18.30 1.12
CA ALA A 369 18.04 17.03 0.39
C ALA A 369 17.88 15.76 1.27
N LYS A 370 17.77 15.94 2.59
CA LYS A 370 17.45 14.88 3.55
C LYS A 370 16.03 14.40 3.34
N LYS A 371 15.81 13.14 3.67
CA LYS A 371 14.53 12.45 3.56
C LYS A 371 14.01 12.16 4.96
N TYR A 372 12.76 12.50 5.20
CA TYR A 372 12.09 12.32 6.47
C TYR A 372 10.86 11.45 6.29
N VAL A 373 10.48 10.76 7.36
CA VAL A 373 9.21 10.05 7.47
C VAL A 373 8.56 10.43 8.80
N SER A 374 7.26 10.64 8.75
CA SER A 374 6.44 10.84 9.95
C SER A 374 6.08 9.49 10.57
N LEU A 375 6.07 9.40 11.89
CA LEU A 375 5.59 8.24 12.64
C LEU A 375 4.21 8.55 13.22
N TYR A 376 3.27 7.62 13.06
CA TYR A 376 1.91 7.70 13.58
C TYR A 376 1.65 6.53 14.52
N ALA A 377 0.86 6.76 15.56
CA ALA A 377 0.31 5.69 16.41
C ALA A 377 -1.17 5.54 16.13
N ILE A 378 -1.58 4.47 15.45
CA ILE A 378 -2.98 4.20 15.10
C ILE A 378 -3.67 3.35 16.16
N LYS A 379 -4.99 3.51 16.27
CA LYS A 379 -5.88 2.73 17.16
C LYS A 379 -6.45 1.54 16.42
N THR A 380 -5.99 0.33 16.74
CA THR A 380 -6.56 -0.91 16.21
C THR A 380 -7.84 -1.31 16.94
N ILE A 381 -8.63 -2.20 16.34
CA ILE A 381 -9.76 -2.84 17.00
C ILE A 381 -9.20 -4.00 17.83
N GLN A 382 -9.61 -4.13 19.10
CA GLN A 382 -9.12 -5.22 19.95
C GLN A 382 -9.35 -6.59 19.30
N GLY A 383 -8.28 -7.36 19.14
CA GLY A 383 -8.33 -8.70 18.52
C GLY A 383 -8.53 -8.69 17.00
N SER A 384 -8.38 -7.54 16.32
CA SER A 384 -8.50 -7.45 14.87
C SER A 384 -7.47 -6.50 14.25
N ASP A 385 -6.92 -6.91 13.11
CA ASP A 385 -6.03 -6.07 12.29
C ASP A 385 -6.80 -5.15 11.32
N LYS A 386 -8.14 -5.10 11.42
CA LYS A 386 -9.01 -4.33 10.53
C LYS A 386 -9.24 -2.91 11.02
N ALA A 387 -9.38 -1.99 10.07
CA ALA A 387 -9.81 -0.64 10.37
C ALA A 387 -11.33 -0.57 10.57
N LYS A 388 -11.81 0.50 11.21
CA LYS A 388 -13.26 0.75 11.36
C LYS A 388 -13.93 0.99 10.01
N LEU A 389 -13.20 1.54 9.04
CA LEU A 389 -13.62 1.73 7.66
C LEU A 389 -12.45 1.37 6.75
N GLU A 390 -12.71 0.55 5.73
CA GLU A 390 -11.75 0.14 4.72
C GLU A 390 -12.25 0.54 3.32
N GLY A 391 -11.53 0.13 2.27
CA GLY A 391 -11.85 0.48 0.89
C GLY A 391 -13.22 -0.02 0.40
N ASP A 392 -13.81 -1.01 1.04
CA ASP A 392 -15.18 -1.49 0.77
C ASP A 392 -16.27 -0.46 1.14
N GLY A 393 -15.93 0.48 2.02
CA GLY A 393 -16.77 1.62 2.36
C GLY A 393 -16.73 2.76 1.35
N VAL A 394 -15.84 2.70 0.35
CA VAL A 394 -15.65 3.75 -0.67
C VAL A 394 -16.27 3.30 -2.00
N GLU A 395 -17.22 4.07 -2.50
CA GLU A 395 -17.88 3.85 -3.79
C GLU A 395 -17.05 4.41 -4.94
N GLU A 396 -16.50 5.61 -4.78
CA GLU A 396 -15.69 6.28 -5.79
C GLU A 396 -14.53 7.06 -5.14
N ALA A 397 -13.36 7.07 -5.79
CA ALA A 397 -12.28 7.98 -5.43
C ALA A 397 -11.71 8.62 -6.70
N SER A 398 -11.68 9.95 -6.75
CA SER A 398 -11.18 10.72 -7.88
C SER A 398 -10.22 11.80 -7.43
N GLN A 399 -9.20 12.06 -8.26
CA GLN A 399 -8.31 13.19 -8.04
C GLN A 399 -9.04 14.47 -8.45
N GLN A 400 -8.92 15.49 -7.61
CA GLN A 400 -9.40 16.84 -7.88
C GLN A 400 -8.30 17.85 -7.57
N TYR A 401 -8.61 19.12 -7.80
CA TYR A 401 -7.78 20.22 -7.35
C TYR A 401 -8.60 21.02 -6.34
N ASP A 402 -7.99 21.36 -5.21
CA ASP A 402 -8.60 22.30 -4.28
C ASP A 402 -8.67 23.72 -4.89
N GLU A 403 -9.34 24.65 -4.19
CA GLU A 403 -9.46 26.06 -4.63
C GLU A 403 -8.10 26.76 -4.83
N ARG A 404 -7.01 26.17 -4.32
CA ARG A 404 -5.64 26.66 -4.43
C ARG A 404 -4.85 25.90 -5.49
N SER A 405 -5.54 25.16 -6.37
CA SER A 405 -4.98 24.33 -7.44
C SER A 405 -4.01 23.25 -6.94
N ARG A 406 -4.15 22.79 -5.70
CA ARG A 406 -3.36 21.68 -5.16
C ARG A 406 -4.11 20.37 -5.38
N PRO A 407 -3.42 19.30 -5.81
CA PRO A 407 -4.03 17.98 -5.92
C PRO A 407 -4.71 17.56 -4.60
N SER A 408 -5.96 17.15 -4.69
CA SER A 408 -6.76 16.58 -3.60
C SER A 408 -7.40 15.27 -4.07
N VAL A 409 -7.88 14.46 -3.13
CA VAL A 409 -8.66 13.25 -3.45
C VAL A 409 -10.07 13.46 -2.92
N LYS A 410 -11.05 13.46 -3.82
CA LYS A 410 -12.46 13.37 -3.47
C LYS A 410 -12.84 11.91 -3.35
N MET A 411 -13.46 11.54 -2.23
CA MET A 411 -13.95 10.19 -1.99
C MET A 411 -15.46 10.24 -1.80
N GLN A 412 -16.19 9.36 -2.49
CA GLN A 412 -17.61 9.13 -2.29
C GLN A 412 -17.76 7.79 -1.58
N MET A 413 -18.47 7.78 -0.47
CA MET A 413 -18.69 6.59 0.35
C MET A 413 -19.94 5.85 -0.12
N THR A 414 -19.96 4.52 0.05
CA THR A 414 -21.17 3.70 -0.15
C THR A 414 -22.21 4.02 0.92
N PRO A 415 -23.50 3.68 0.76
CA PRO A 415 -24.51 3.94 1.79
C PRO A 415 -24.20 3.36 3.18
N SER A 416 -23.56 2.19 3.24
CA SER A 416 -23.05 1.61 4.50
C SER A 416 -21.80 2.33 4.99
N GLY A 417 -20.87 2.65 4.08
CA GLY A 417 -19.64 3.40 4.37
C GLY A 417 -19.94 4.78 4.96
N SER A 418 -20.91 5.51 4.42
CA SER A 418 -21.32 6.84 4.88
C SER A 418 -21.77 6.85 6.34
N ARG A 419 -22.48 5.81 6.80
CA ARG A 419 -22.91 5.71 8.21
C ARG A 419 -21.72 5.49 9.14
N THR A 420 -20.81 4.61 8.75
CA THR A 420 -19.58 4.35 9.49
C THR A 420 -18.68 5.58 9.51
N TRP A 421 -18.55 6.28 8.38
CA TRP A 421 -17.79 7.51 8.24
C TRP A 421 -18.37 8.66 9.08
N ALA A 422 -19.69 8.84 9.06
CA ALA A 422 -20.39 9.81 9.90
C ALA A 422 -20.13 9.58 11.39
N LYS A 423 -20.20 8.31 11.83
CA LYS A 423 -19.86 7.95 13.21
C LYS A 423 -18.39 8.22 13.51
N LEU A 424 -17.47 7.78 12.65
CA LEU A 424 -16.04 7.95 12.84
C LEU A 424 -15.64 9.43 12.95
N THR A 425 -16.20 10.28 12.09
CA THR A 425 -15.95 11.73 12.09
C THR A 425 -16.60 12.41 13.31
N THR A 426 -17.80 11.99 13.71
CA THR A 426 -18.45 12.48 14.93
C THR A 426 -17.59 12.21 16.16
N ASP A 427 -17.12 10.98 16.33
CA ASP A 427 -16.29 10.55 17.46
C ASP A 427 -14.90 11.24 17.49
N ASN A 428 -14.46 11.78 16.34
CA ASN A 428 -13.13 12.37 16.16
C ASN A 428 -13.15 13.86 15.81
N THR A 429 -14.20 14.60 16.19
CA THR A 429 -14.24 16.05 15.99
C THR A 429 -13.01 16.74 16.62
N ASN A 430 -12.32 17.56 15.83
CA ASN A 430 -11.02 18.20 16.13
C ASN A 430 -9.84 17.22 16.36
N LYS A 431 -9.98 15.96 15.97
CA LYS A 431 -8.92 14.94 16.02
C LYS A 431 -8.59 14.43 14.62
N PRO A 432 -7.38 13.89 14.40
CA PRO A 432 -7.00 13.39 13.10
C PRO A 432 -7.59 12.00 12.82
N ILE A 433 -7.94 11.76 11.56
CA ILE A 433 -8.16 10.41 11.02
C ILE A 433 -7.06 10.13 10.00
N ALA A 434 -6.23 9.11 10.24
CA ALA A 434 -5.21 8.67 9.31
C ALA A 434 -5.82 7.89 8.15
N ILE A 435 -5.47 8.31 6.94
CA ILE A 435 -5.78 7.63 5.68
C ILE A 435 -4.54 6.82 5.31
N VAL A 436 -4.67 5.51 5.41
CA VAL A 436 -3.59 4.54 5.24
C VAL A 436 -3.83 3.73 3.97
N LEU A 437 -2.76 3.54 3.22
CA LEU A 437 -2.73 2.63 2.08
C LEU A 437 -1.50 1.75 2.23
N ASP A 438 -1.73 0.44 2.31
CA ASP A 438 -0.67 -0.57 2.37
C ASP A 438 0.28 -0.36 3.57
N ASP A 439 -0.30 -0.13 4.77
CA ASP A 439 0.42 0.22 6.02
C ASP A 439 1.25 1.52 5.97
N VAL A 440 1.07 2.34 4.92
CA VAL A 440 1.68 3.68 4.81
C VAL A 440 0.64 4.76 5.01
N VAL A 441 0.89 5.69 5.94
CA VAL A 441 0.01 6.84 6.18
C VAL A 441 0.24 7.89 5.09
N TYR A 442 -0.76 8.12 4.24
CA TYR A 442 -0.67 9.14 3.20
C TYR A 442 -1.04 10.53 3.72
N SER A 443 -2.03 10.59 4.60
CA SER A 443 -2.44 11.82 5.25
C SER A 443 -3.15 11.53 6.55
N ALA A 444 -3.17 12.49 7.48
CA ALA A 444 -3.94 12.42 8.71
C ALA A 444 -4.56 13.79 9.02
N PRO A 445 -5.57 14.23 8.24
CA PRO A 445 -6.25 15.50 8.43
C PRO A 445 -7.10 15.49 9.70
N ASN A 446 -7.24 16.66 10.33
CA ASN A 446 -8.18 16.85 11.43
C ASN A 446 -9.62 16.90 10.90
N VAL A 447 -10.52 16.26 11.62
CA VAL A 447 -11.96 16.35 11.36
C VAL A 447 -12.48 17.67 11.90
N ASN A 448 -13.05 18.51 11.04
CA ASN A 448 -13.60 19.80 11.45
C ASN A 448 -15.00 19.67 12.08
N GLY A 449 -15.75 18.62 11.71
CA GLY A 449 -17.07 18.30 12.23
C GLY A 449 -17.60 17.00 11.61
N PRO A 450 -18.78 16.52 12.06
CA PRO A 450 -19.41 15.32 11.51
C PRO A 450 -19.63 15.41 9.99
N ILE A 451 -19.31 14.34 9.26
CA ILE A 451 -19.52 14.24 7.80
C ILE A 451 -20.60 13.20 7.52
N GLU A 452 -21.85 13.64 7.39
CA GLU A 452 -23.01 12.77 7.19
C GLU A 452 -23.33 12.48 5.71
N GLY A 453 -22.88 13.36 4.80
CA GLY A 453 -23.17 13.27 3.36
C GLY A 453 -22.38 12.22 2.59
N GLY A 454 -21.39 11.57 3.22
CA GLY A 454 -20.59 10.52 2.59
C GLY A 454 -19.63 11.01 1.50
N SER A 455 -19.22 12.29 1.52
CA SER A 455 -18.26 12.86 0.55
C SER A 455 -17.27 13.82 1.18
#